data_AF-A0A1G0L864-F1
#
_entry.id   AF-A0A1G0L864-F1
#
_cell.length_a   1.000
_cell.length_b   1.000
_cell.length_c   1.000
_cell.angle_alpha   90.00
_cell.angle_beta   90.00
_cell.angle_gamma   90.00
#
_symmetry.space_group_name_H-M   'P 1'
#
loop_
_entity.id
_entity.type
_entity.pdbx_description
1 polymer ?
#
loop_
_entity_poly.entity_id
_entity_poly.type
_entity_poly.pdbx_seq_one_letter_code
_entity_poly.pdbx_strand_id
1 'polypeptide(L)'
;MGAGAHRRLQAEPYIFSRTLEADGRVDRVLVAMDQGEDAKTIPVFGVFRDGTELVDAYSGARGTVRNGRITLTTAFGLVLLSERR
;
A
#
# COMPACT_ATOMS: atom_id res chain seq x y z
N MET A 1 -2.29 -23.71 5.07
CA MET A 1 -1.25 -22.67 4.89
C MET A 1 -1.85 -21.59 4.02
N GLY A 2 -1.86 -20.33 4.46
CA GLY A 2 -2.58 -19.25 3.77
C GLY A 2 -1.99 -18.98 2.38
N ALA A 3 -2.83 -18.92 1.35
CA ALA A 3 -2.48 -18.76 -0.07
C ALA A 3 -1.93 -17.36 -0.45
N GLY A 4 -1.33 -16.64 0.51
CA GLY A 4 -0.85 -15.29 0.30
C GLY A 4 0.67 -15.20 0.37
N ALA A 5 1.29 -14.59 -0.64
CA ALA A 5 2.72 -14.27 -0.61
C ALA A 5 2.96 -13.02 0.24
N HIS A 6 3.76 -13.14 1.30
CA HIS A 6 4.26 -12.00 2.08
C HIS A 6 5.65 -11.61 1.58
N ARG A 7 5.87 -10.32 1.31
CA ARG A 7 7.18 -9.80 0.94
C ARG A 7 7.50 -8.52 1.71
N ARG A 8 8.55 -8.54 2.51
CA ARG A 8 9.13 -7.34 3.10
C ARG A 8 9.81 -6.51 2.01
N LEU A 9 9.52 -5.21 1.96
CA LEU A 9 10.00 -4.28 0.94
C LEU A 9 11.02 -3.28 1.52
N GLN A 10 10.80 -2.84 2.75
CA GLN A 10 11.67 -1.92 3.48
C GLN A 10 11.67 -2.28 4.96
N ALA A 11 12.82 -2.19 5.63
CA ALA A 11 12.93 -2.47 7.06
C ALA A 11 12.54 -1.27 7.91
N GLU A 12 13.00 -0.06 7.56
CA GLU A 12 12.74 1.18 8.30
C GLU A 12 12.57 2.38 7.34
N PRO A 13 11.49 3.17 7.47
CA PRO A 13 10.24 2.77 8.15
C PRO A 13 9.66 1.50 7.50
N TYR A 14 9.00 0.64 8.27
CA TYR A 14 8.71 -0.73 7.84
C TYR A 14 7.61 -0.79 6.78
N ILE A 15 7.89 -1.48 5.66
CA ILE A 15 6.94 -1.64 4.55
C ILE A 15 6.96 -3.09 4.07
N PHE A 16 5.78 -3.68 3.89
CA PHE A 16 5.63 -5.00 3.29
C PHE A 16 4.40 -5.05 2.38
N SER A 17 4.39 -6.02 1.46
CA SER A 17 3.24 -6.31 0.63
C SER A 17 2.71 -7.70 0.90
N ARG A 18 1.40 -7.87 0.74
CA ARG A 18 0.78 -9.20 0.63
C ARG A 18 0.03 -9.30 -0.68
N THR A 19 0.15 -10.46 -1.32
CA THR A 19 -0.60 -10.80 -2.52
C THR A 19 -1.39 -12.05 -2.25
N LEU A 20 -2.71 -12.00 -2.44
CA LEU A 20 -3.60 -13.15 -2.34
C LEU A 20 -4.10 -13.49 -3.74
N GLU A 21 -3.85 -14.71 -4.18
CA GLU A 21 -4.40 -15.23 -5.44
C GLU A 21 -5.55 -16.17 -5.09
N ALA A 22 -6.76 -15.83 -5.55
CA ALA A 22 -7.96 -16.62 -5.31
C ALA A 22 -8.90 -16.52 -6.52
N ASP A 23 -9.39 -17.65 -7.02
CA ASP A 23 -10.39 -17.73 -8.09
C ASP A 23 -10.06 -16.90 -9.34
N GLY A 24 -8.79 -16.91 -9.76
CA GLY A 24 -8.29 -16.15 -10.91
C GLY A 24 -8.19 -14.64 -10.69
N ARG A 25 -8.41 -14.17 -9.45
CA ARG A 25 -8.22 -12.78 -9.04
C ARG A 25 -6.96 -12.65 -8.20
N VAL A 26 -6.23 -11.57 -8.42
CA VAL A 26 -5.03 -11.22 -7.65
C VAL A 26 -5.37 -9.98 -6.83
N ASP A 27 -5.43 -10.15 -5.51
CA ASP A 27 -5.58 -9.04 -4.57
C ASP A 27 -4.23 -8.65 -4.00
N ARG A 28 -3.92 -7.35 -4.03
CA ARG A 28 -2.63 -6.81 -3.59
C ARG A 28 -2.86 -5.75 -2.53
N VAL A 29 -2.13 -5.88 -1.44
CA VAL A 29 -2.07 -4.86 -0.40
C VAL A 29 -0.63 -4.49 -0.12
N LEU A 30 -0.39 -3.21 0.15
CA LEU A 30 0.87 -2.70 0.68
C LEU A 30 0.59 -2.05 2.03
N VAL A 31 1.33 -2.47 3.04
CA VAL A 31 1.21 -1.95 4.41
C VAL A 31 2.49 -1.21 4.74
N ALA A 32 2.34 0.05 5.12
CA ALA A 32 3.43 0.92 5.55
C ALA A 32 3.20 1.35 6.99
N MET A 33 4.19 1.13 7.84
CA MET A 33 4.17 1.46 9.27
C MET A 33 5.15 2.61 9.54
N ASP A 34 4.96 3.30 10.65
CA ASP A 34 5.81 4.38 11.14
C ASP A 34 6.00 5.54 10.13
N GLN A 35 4.95 5.89 9.39
CA GLN A 35 4.98 6.92 8.34
C GLN A 35 4.68 8.35 8.84
N GLY A 36 4.76 8.60 10.15
CA GLY A 36 4.33 9.86 10.80
C GLY A 36 2.82 10.10 10.74
N GLU A 37 2.33 11.27 11.16
CA GLU A 37 0.88 11.61 11.20
C GLU A 37 0.48 12.76 10.24
N ASP A 38 1.40 13.17 9.37
CA ASP A 38 1.21 14.25 8.40
C ASP A 38 1.20 13.72 6.95
N ALA A 39 1.33 14.63 5.99
CA ALA A 39 1.58 14.30 4.59
C ALA A 39 2.79 13.36 4.46
N LYS A 40 2.57 12.19 3.88
CA LYS A 40 3.56 11.12 3.74
C LYS A 40 3.61 10.64 2.30
N THR A 41 4.81 10.32 1.82
CA THR A 41 5.03 9.81 0.46
C THR A 41 5.60 8.41 0.50
N ILE A 42 4.74 7.43 0.20
CA ILE A 42 5.02 6.00 0.33
C ILE A 42 5.44 5.43 -1.03
N PRO A 43 6.63 4.81 -1.15
CA PRO A 43 7.01 4.07 -2.34
C PRO A 43 6.18 2.78 -2.44
N VAL A 44 5.67 2.47 -3.64
CA VAL A 44 4.84 1.26 -3.85
C VAL A 44 5.63 0.05 -4.35
N PHE A 45 6.93 0.19 -4.58
CA PHE A 45 7.86 -0.91 -4.96
C PHE A 45 7.36 -1.77 -6.14
N GLY A 46 6.65 -1.17 -7.09
CA GLY A 46 6.08 -1.85 -8.24
C GLY A 46 4.93 -2.81 -7.91
N VAL A 47 4.41 -2.82 -6.67
CA VAL A 47 3.21 -3.58 -6.29
C VAL A 47 1.99 -3.06 -7.05
N PHE A 48 1.93 -1.73 -7.24
CA PHE A 48 0.93 -1.02 -8.01
C PHE A 48 1.61 -0.25 -9.14
N ARG A 49 0.94 -0.13 -10.28
CA ARG A 49 1.45 0.60 -11.45
C ARG A 49 1.16 2.09 -11.32
N ASP A 50 1.93 2.90 -12.02
CA ASP A 50 1.62 4.33 -12.16
C ASP A 50 0.23 4.52 -12.79
N GLY A 51 -0.50 5.51 -12.28
CA GLY A 51 -1.90 5.76 -12.66
C GLY A 51 -2.92 4.93 -11.87
N THR A 52 -2.51 3.92 -11.10
CA THR A 52 -3.43 3.19 -10.21
C THR A 52 -3.93 4.09 -9.09
N GLU A 53 -5.25 4.15 -8.90
CA GLU A 53 -5.85 4.81 -7.75
C GLU A 53 -5.91 3.84 -6.57
N LEU A 54 -5.35 4.28 -5.44
CA LEU A 54 -5.31 3.49 -4.21
C LEU A 54 -6.13 4.18 -3.12
N VAL A 55 -6.62 3.37 -2.20
CA VAL A 55 -7.27 3.80 -0.97
C VAL A 55 -6.48 3.30 0.23
N ASP A 56 -6.29 4.16 1.23
CA ASP A 56 -5.89 3.74 2.56
C ASP A 56 -7.12 3.22 3.32
N ALA A 57 -7.15 1.93 3.64
CA ALA A 57 -8.30 1.30 4.28
C ALA A 57 -8.56 1.82 5.71
N TYR A 58 -7.57 2.41 6.38
CA TYR A 58 -7.74 2.91 7.75
C TYR A 58 -8.32 4.33 7.80
N SER A 59 -7.79 5.25 6.99
CA SER A 59 -8.27 6.64 6.98
C SER A 59 -9.36 6.92 5.93
N GLY A 60 -9.49 6.06 4.92
CA GLY A 60 -10.29 6.33 3.72
C GLY A 60 -9.66 7.33 2.75
N ALA A 61 -8.45 7.84 3.04
CA ALA A 61 -7.72 8.73 2.14
C ALA A 61 -7.40 8.03 0.82
N ARG A 62 -7.35 8.81 -0.27
CA ARG A 62 -7.14 8.31 -1.62
C ARG A 62 -5.99 9.04 -2.28
N GLY A 63 -5.31 8.35 -3.18
CA GLY A 63 -4.26 8.93 -3.99
C GLY A 63 -3.98 8.10 -5.23
N THR A 64 -3.29 8.69 -6.18
CA THR A 64 -2.88 8.02 -7.41
C THR A 64 -1.39 7.76 -7.37
N VAL A 65 -0.97 6.57 -7.79
CA VAL A 65 0.45 6.25 -7.93
C VAL A 65 1.05 7.11 -9.05
N ARG A 66 2.14 7.81 -8.74
CA ARG A 66 2.93 8.61 -9.67
C ARG A 66 4.41 8.35 -9.41
N ASN A 67 5.16 7.99 -10.46
CA ASN A 67 6.59 7.68 -10.37
C ASN A 67 6.90 6.62 -9.30
N GLY A 68 6.07 5.58 -9.20
CA GLY A 68 6.21 4.49 -8.24
C GLY A 68 5.95 4.89 -6.78
N ARG A 69 5.29 6.03 -6.53
CA ARG A 69 4.99 6.51 -5.17
C ARG A 69 3.55 7.02 -5.07
N ILE A 70 3.02 7.07 -3.86
CA ILE A 70 1.75 7.70 -3.54
C ILE A 70 1.94 8.69 -2.39
N THR A 71 1.28 9.84 -2.48
CA THR A 71 1.26 10.84 -1.41
C THR A 71 -0.13 10.89 -0.80
N LEU A 72 -0.20 10.83 0.54
CA LEU A 72 -1.44 10.86 1.31
C LEU A 72 -1.24 11.75 2.53
N THR A 73 -2.31 12.39 2.99
CA THR A 73 -2.34 13.10 4.28
C THR A 73 -3.30 12.35 5.19
N THR A 74 -2.78 11.71 6.22
CA THR A 74 -3.58 10.92 7.18
C THR A 74 -2.98 11.09 8.57
N ALA A 75 -3.84 11.16 9.60
CA ALA A 75 -3.44 11.29 11.00
C ALA A 75 -2.90 9.97 11.61
N PHE A 76 -2.53 9.00 10.79
CA PHE A 76 -2.11 7.68 11.24
C PHE A 76 -0.70 7.35 10.74
N GLY A 77 0.13 6.78 11.62
CA GLY A 77 1.43 6.21 11.27
C GLY A 77 1.35 4.91 10.48
N LEU A 78 0.19 4.25 10.49
CA LEU A 78 -0.12 3.01 9.80
C LEU A 78 -0.99 3.28 8.57
N VAL A 79 -0.61 2.71 7.43
CA VAL A 79 -1.35 2.82 6.17
C VAL A 79 -1.50 1.43 5.54
N LEU A 80 -2.69 1.11 5.04
CA LEU A 80 -2.95 -0.09 4.24
C LEU A 80 -3.53 0.32 2.90
N LEU A 81 -2.71 0.20 1.85
CA LEU A 81 -3.07 0.54 0.49
C LEU A 81 -3.62 -0.66 -0.27
N SER A 82 -4.74 -0.46 -0.95
CA SER A 82 -5.32 -1.39 -1.93
C SER A 82 -5.86 -0.63 -3.15
N GLU A 83 -6.02 -1.34 -4.27
CA GLU A 83 -6.61 -0.76 -5.49
C GLU A 83 -8.07 -0.37 -5.24
N ARG A 84 -8.44 0.84 -5.65
CA ARG A 84 -9.84 1.27 -5.62
C ARG A 84 -10.60 0.52 -6.72
N ARG A 85 -11.59 -0.28 -6.31
CA ARG A 85 -12.51 -1.00 -7.21
C ARG A 85 -13.78 -0.21 -7.45
#